data_AF-A0A6B3HEI1-F1
#
_entry.id   AF-A0A6B3HEI1-F1
#
_cell.length_a   1.000
_cell.length_b   1.000
_cell.length_c   1.000
_cell.angle_alpha   90.00
_cell.angle_beta   90.00
_cell.angle_gamma   90.00
#
_symmetry.space_group_name_H-M   'P 1'
#
loop_
_entity.id
_entity.type
_entity.pdbx_description
1 polymer ?
#
loop_
_entity_poly.entity_id
_entity_poly.type
_entity_poly.pdbx_seq_one_letter_code
_entity_poly.pdbx_strand_id
1 'polypeptide(L)'
;FRVLVRNAMFRRVELAALDRVRDLGELDGDSGWDEDAWGEAMDGYWDAHEDLGTGPDARGPKLLKIEEDPAHGLWRVWQAFADPAGDHDWGIKAEVDLAASDEEGRAVVRVTEVGQL
;
A
#
# COMPACT_ATOMS: atom_id res chain seq x y z
N PHE A 1 6.92 11.18 -11.51
CA PHE A 1 5.96 10.95 -10.42
C PHE A 1 5.60 9.47 -10.19
N ARG A 2 5.10 8.71 -11.17
CA ARG A 2 4.73 7.26 -11.02
C ARG A 2 5.75 6.38 -10.30
N VAL A 3 7.06 6.63 -10.50
CA VAL A 3 8.14 5.93 -9.79
C VAL A 3 8.10 6.18 -8.28
N LEU A 4 7.83 7.42 -7.85
CA LEU A 4 7.70 7.77 -6.43
C LEU A 4 6.51 7.05 -5.80
N VAL A 5 5.37 7.02 -6.50
CA VAL A 5 4.17 6.29 -6.04
C VAL A 5 4.46 4.79 -5.90
N ARG A 6 5.07 4.17 -6.92
CA ARG A 6 5.44 2.75 -6.86
C ARG A 6 6.37 2.45 -5.68
N ASN A 7 7.37 3.30 -5.44
CA ASN A 7 8.29 3.12 -4.32
C ASN A 7 7.59 3.31 -2.96
N ALA A 8 6.71 4.32 -2.85
CA ALA A 8 5.99 4.60 -1.61
C ALA A 8 4.98 3.49 -1.26
N MET A 9 4.24 2.97 -2.24
CA MET A 9 3.34 1.83 -2.02
C MET A 9 4.13 0.57 -1.67
N PHE A 10 5.20 0.27 -2.40
CA PHE A 10 5.98 -0.93 -2.15
C PHE A 10 6.70 -0.90 -0.80
N ARG A 11 7.09 0.28 -0.31
CA ARG A 11 7.65 0.42 1.05
C ARG A 11 6.67 -0.09 2.11
N ARG A 12 5.35 0.12 1.93
CA ARG A 12 4.34 -0.42 2.85
C ARG A 12 4.25 -1.94 2.76
N VAL A 13 4.31 -2.51 1.56
CA VAL A 13 4.40 -3.97 1.36
C VAL A 13 5.62 -4.56 2.06
N GLU A 14 6.79 -3.92 1.94
CA GLU A 14 8.01 -4.38 2.63
C GLU A 14 7.87 -4.34 4.15
N LEU A 15 7.24 -3.30 4.70
CA LEU A 15 7.01 -3.20 6.14
C LEU A 15 5.97 -4.24 6.63
N ALA A 16 4.90 -4.44 5.86
CA ALA A 16 3.88 -5.44 6.13
C ALA A 16 4.46 -6.86 6.13
N ALA A 17 5.30 -7.20 5.14
CA ALA A 17 5.97 -8.49 5.05
C ALA A 17 6.96 -8.75 6.20
N LEU A 18 7.49 -7.68 6.80
CA LEU A 18 8.39 -7.74 7.96
C LEU A 18 7.65 -7.66 9.29
N ASP A 19 6.31 -7.64 9.27
CA ASP A 19 5.44 -7.46 10.43
C ASP A 19 5.77 -6.20 11.24
N ARG A 20 6.13 -5.11 10.54
CA ARG A 20 6.50 -3.82 11.14
C ARG A 20 5.30 -2.88 11.21
N VAL A 21 4.24 -3.33 11.87
CA VAL A 21 2.96 -2.59 11.99
C VAL A 21 3.12 -1.24 12.67
N ARG A 22 4.08 -1.10 13.59
CA ARG A 22 4.44 0.19 14.19
C ARG A 22 4.99 1.18 13.16
N ASP A 23 5.96 0.76 12.34
CA ASP A 23 6.56 1.61 11.31
C ASP A 23 5.50 2.02 10.26
N LEU A 24 4.52 1.15 10.00
CA LEU A 24 3.36 1.44 9.14
C LEU A 24 2.42 2.46 9.78
N GLY A 25 2.09 2.30 11.06
CA GLY A 25 1.28 3.26 11.81
C GLY A 25 1.93 4.65 11.90
N GLU A 26 3.24 4.72 12.07
CA GLU A 26 3.99 5.99 12.02
C GLU A 26 3.95 6.63 10.61
N LEU A 27 3.88 5.83 9.55
CA LEU A 27 3.86 6.30 8.16
C LEU A 27 2.47 6.76 7.71
N ASP A 28 1.41 6.09 8.17
CA ASP A 28 0.04 6.24 7.68
C ASP A 28 -0.94 6.79 8.71
N GLY A 29 -0.46 7.15 9.90
CA GLY A 29 -1.27 7.72 10.98
C GLY A 29 -2.02 9.00 10.60
N ASP A 30 -1.45 9.83 9.73
CA ASP A 30 -2.13 11.02 9.18
C ASP A 30 -3.36 10.67 8.32
N SER A 31 -3.43 9.45 7.80
CA SER A 31 -4.61 8.89 7.12
C SER A 31 -5.54 8.06 8.03
N GLY A 32 -5.27 8.03 9.33
CA GLY A 32 -6.06 7.28 10.32
C GLY A 32 -5.71 5.80 10.41
N TRP A 33 -4.63 5.37 9.76
CA TRP A 33 -4.10 4.00 9.84
C TRP A 33 -2.93 3.97 10.83
N ASP A 34 -3.25 3.68 12.09
CA ASP A 34 -2.27 3.52 13.16
C ASP A 34 -1.74 2.08 13.26
N GLU A 35 -0.89 1.81 14.26
CA GLU A 35 -0.29 0.49 14.50
C GLU A 35 -1.36 -0.59 14.69
N ASP A 36 -2.41 -0.31 15.46
CA ASP A 36 -3.47 -1.26 15.77
C ASP A 36 -4.28 -1.60 14.50
N ALA A 37 -4.66 -0.59 13.70
CA ALA A 37 -5.39 -0.80 12.45
C ALA A 37 -4.58 -1.62 11.43
N TRP A 38 -3.28 -1.36 11.30
CA TRP A 38 -2.39 -2.15 10.46
C TRP A 38 -2.22 -3.58 10.98
N GLY A 39 -2.11 -3.75 12.30
CA GLY A 39 -2.04 -5.05 12.95
C GLY A 39 -3.27 -5.90 12.64
N GLU A 40 -4.46 -5.38 12.89
CA GLU A 40 -5.72 -6.11 12.65
C GLU A 40 -5.88 -6.51 11.17
N ALA A 41 -5.54 -5.61 10.24
CA ALA A 41 -5.62 -5.91 8.81
C ALA A 41 -4.62 -6.98 8.37
N MET A 42 -3.39 -6.92 8.90
CA MET A 42 -2.35 -7.90 8.55
C MET A 42 -2.57 -9.25 9.23
N ASP A 43 -3.12 -9.29 10.45
CA ASP A 43 -3.54 -10.54 11.10
C ASP A 43 -4.51 -11.33 10.20
N GLY A 44 -5.47 -10.63 9.57
CA GLY A 44 -6.37 -11.24 8.59
C GLY A 44 -5.65 -11.84 7.38
N TYR A 45 -4.59 -11.19 6.89
CA TYR A 45 -3.77 -11.74 5.81
C TYR A 45 -3.02 -12.99 6.25
N TRP A 46 -2.43 -12.96 7.45
CA TRP A 46 -1.65 -14.06 8.01
C TRP A 46 -2.50 -15.28 8.40
N ASP A 47 -3.79 -15.07 8.70
CA ASP A 47 -4.76 -16.16 8.87
C ASP A 47 -5.02 -16.93 7.55
N ALA A 48 -4.86 -16.26 6.40
CA ALA A 48 -5.08 -16.83 5.07
C ALA A 48 -3.80 -17.35 4.39
N HIS A 49 -2.65 -16.71 4.65
CA HIS A 49 -1.40 -16.95 3.93
C HIS A 49 -0.19 -16.96 4.87
N GLU A 50 0.83 -17.78 4.58
CA GLU A 50 2.02 -17.92 5.43
C GLU A 50 3.21 -17.03 5.02
N ASP A 51 3.17 -16.39 3.85
CA ASP A 51 4.26 -15.58 3.31
C ASP A 51 3.73 -14.41 2.48
N LEU A 52 4.46 -13.30 2.47
CA LEU A 52 4.19 -12.12 1.64
C LEU A 52 5.42 -11.80 0.77
N GLY A 53 5.28 -12.02 -0.53
CA GLY A 53 6.36 -11.82 -1.48
C GLY A 53 6.81 -10.36 -1.59
N THR A 54 8.11 -10.12 -1.46
CA THR A 54 8.75 -8.79 -1.66
C THR A 54 9.86 -8.79 -2.73
N GLY A 55 9.98 -9.88 -3.48
CA GLY A 55 10.96 -10.04 -4.56
C GLY A 55 10.66 -9.20 -5.82
N PRO A 56 11.46 -9.35 -6.89
CA PRO A 56 11.27 -8.62 -8.14
C PRO A 56 9.86 -8.75 -8.74
N ASP A 57 9.25 -9.94 -8.63
CA ASP A 57 7.91 -10.20 -9.15
C ASP A 57 6.82 -9.45 -8.37
N ALA A 58 7.02 -9.23 -7.07
CA ALA A 58 6.11 -8.45 -6.22
C ALA A 58 6.07 -6.96 -6.62
N ARG A 59 7.12 -6.47 -7.29
CA ARG A 59 7.19 -5.12 -7.87
C ARG A 59 6.62 -5.05 -9.29
N GLY A 60 6.12 -6.16 -9.81
CA GLY A 60 5.62 -6.29 -11.16
C GLY A 60 4.47 -5.32 -11.49
N PRO A 61 4.27 -4.97 -12.76
CA PRO A 61 3.20 -4.05 -13.16
C PRO A 61 1.78 -4.61 -12.94
N LYS A 62 1.65 -5.93 -12.73
CA LYS A 62 0.35 -6.59 -12.48
C LYS A 62 -0.19 -6.34 -11.06
N LEU A 63 0.68 -6.02 -10.11
CA LEU A 63 0.33 -5.86 -8.70
C LEU A 63 0.09 -4.40 -8.30
N LEU A 64 0.25 -3.46 -9.23
CA LEU A 64 0.01 -2.05 -9.00
C LEU A 64 -0.91 -1.48 -10.07
N LYS A 65 -2.14 -1.16 -9.67
CA LYS A 65 -3.08 -0.41 -10.49
C LYS A 65 -3.10 1.05 -10.04
N ILE A 66 -2.98 1.97 -10.99
CA ILE A 66 -3.08 3.41 -10.76
C ILE A 66 -4.19 3.93 -11.67
N GLU A 67 -5.17 4.59 -11.08
CA GLU A 67 -6.25 5.29 -11.75
C GLU A 67 -6.10 6.78 -11.47
N GLU A 68 -6.05 7.60 -12.53
CA GLU A 68 -5.95 9.04 -12.39
C GLU A 68 -7.35 9.64 -12.16
N ASP A 69 -7.49 10.53 -11.18
CA ASP A 69 -8.71 11.30 -10.94
C ASP A 69 -8.40 12.81 -11.04
N PRO A 70 -8.37 13.36 -12.27
CA PRO A 70 -8.07 14.77 -12.49
C PRO A 70 -9.08 15.73 -11.86
N ALA A 71 -10.33 15.28 -11.66
CA ALA A 71 -11.39 16.12 -11.08
C ALA A 71 -11.12 16.45 -9.61
N HIS A 72 -10.47 15.54 -8.88
CA HIS A 72 -10.10 15.71 -7.48
C HIS A 72 -8.60 15.98 -7.29
N GLY A 73 -7.80 16.01 -8.37
CA GLY A 73 -6.37 16.26 -8.29
C GLY A 73 -5.58 15.15 -7.60
N LEU A 74 -6.05 13.91 -7.67
CA LEU A 74 -5.45 12.76 -7.00
C LEU A 74 -5.33 11.55 -7.93
N TRP A 75 -4.52 10.57 -7.52
CA TRP A 75 -4.56 9.23 -8.11
C TRP A 75 -5.10 8.23 -7.09
N ARG A 76 -5.98 7.33 -7.52
CA ARG A 76 -6.38 6.15 -6.75
C ARG A 76 -5.46 5.00 -7.09
N VAL A 77 -4.93 4.35 -6.06
CA VAL A 77 -3.92 3.31 -6.20
C VAL A 77 -4.36 2.05 -5.48
N TRP A 78 -4.19 0.93 -6.15
CA TRP A 78 -4.34 -0.40 -5.57
C TRP A 78 -3.01 -1.16 -5.72
N GLN A 79 -2.42 -1.51 -4.58
CA GLN A 79 -1.23 -2.35 -4.49
C GLN A 79 -1.65 -3.71 -3.95
N ALA A 80 -1.76 -4.70 -4.83
CA ALA A 80 -2.01 -6.08 -4.42
C ALA A 80 -0.77 -6.67 -3.74
N PHE A 81 -1.02 -7.57 -2.80
CA PHE A 81 -0.01 -8.41 -2.16
C PHE A 81 0.34 -9.59 -3.06
N ALA A 82 1.62 -9.97 -3.06
CA ALA A 82 2.10 -11.15 -3.75
C ALA A 82 2.00 -12.34 -2.79
N ASP A 83 0.81 -12.92 -2.68
CA ASP A 83 0.53 -14.10 -1.87
C ASP A 83 1.04 -15.39 -2.57
N PRO A 84 1.27 -16.47 -1.82
CA PRO A 84 1.78 -17.73 -2.36
C PRO A 84 0.79 -18.48 -3.27
N ALA A 85 -0.52 -18.22 -3.16
CA ALA A 85 -1.53 -18.82 -4.04
C ALA A 85 -1.60 -18.11 -5.40
N GLY A 86 -1.14 -16.86 -5.47
CA GLY A 86 -1.15 -16.03 -6.66
C GLY A 86 -2.52 -15.44 -6.97
N ASP A 87 -3.41 -15.38 -5.98
CA ASP A 87 -4.78 -14.89 -6.11
C ASP A 87 -4.81 -13.35 -6.19
N HIS A 88 -3.89 -12.69 -5.49
CA HIS A 88 -3.72 -11.23 -5.44
C HIS A 88 -5.01 -10.49 -5.02
N ASP A 89 -5.79 -11.12 -4.14
CA ASP A 89 -7.04 -10.60 -3.60
C ASP A 89 -6.83 -9.78 -2.31
N TRP A 90 -5.65 -9.83 -1.70
CA TRP A 90 -5.27 -8.93 -0.59
C TRP A 90 -4.43 -7.75 -1.06
N GLY A 91 -4.46 -6.63 -0.33
CA GLY A 91 -3.60 -5.49 -0.63
C GLY A 91 -3.97 -4.18 0.05
N ILE A 92 -3.47 -3.08 -0.52
CA ILE A 92 -3.60 -1.71 -0.01
C ILE A 92 -4.29 -0.83 -1.05
N LYS A 93 -5.42 -0.22 -0.68
CA LYS A 93 -6.02 0.91 -1.41
C LYS A 93 -5.53 2.22 -0.79
N ALA A 94 -5.18 3.16 -1.66
CA ALA A 94 -4.73 4.47 -1.24
C ALA A 94 -5.08 5.55 -2.26
N GLU A 95 -5.08 6.79 -1.79
CA GLU A 95 -5.14 7.99 -2.63
C GLU A 95 -3.80 8.72 -2.56
N VAL A 96 -3.37 9.27 -3.69
CA VAL A 96 -2.13 10.06 -3.81
C VAL A 96 -2.50 11.50 -4.14
N ASP A 97 -2.22 12.41 -3.22
CA ASP A 97 -2.48 13.84 -3.36
C ASP A 97 -1.38 14.49 -4.22
N LEU A 98 -1.70 14.93 -5.44
CA LEU A 98 -0.70 15.40 -6.38
C LEU A 98 -0.12 16.76 -5.98
N ALA A 99 -0.95 17.65 -5.45
CA ALA A 99 -0.52 18.98 -5.02
C ALA A 99 0.42 18.90 -3.81
N ALA A 100 0.03 18.13 -2.79
CA ALA A 100 0.89 17.91 -1.63
C ALA A 100 2.17 17.17 -2.02
N SER A 101 2.09 16.23 -2.96
CA SER A 101 3.27 15.51 -3.44
C SER A 101 4.27 16.40 -4.17
N ASP A 102 3.79 17.36 -4.96
CA ASP A 102 4.63 18.33 -5.64
C ASP A 102 5.32 19.28 -4.64
N GLU A 103 4.62 19.70 -3.59
CA GLU A 103 5.17 20.54 -2.52
C GLU A 103 6.25 19.80 -1.70
N GLU A 104 6.01 18.53 -1.37
CA GLU A 104 6.92 17.75 -0.53
C GLU A 104 8.05 17.05 -1.29
N GLY A 105 7.98 16.99 -2.63
CA GLY A 105 8.96 16.29 -3.46
C GLY A 105 8.95 14.76 -3.29
N ARG A 106 7.91 14.20 -2.68
CA ARG A 106 7.68 12.76 -2.46
C ARG A 106 6.20 12.44 -2.71
N ALA A 107 5.86 11.16 -2.93
CA ALA A 107 4.46 10.78 -2.99
C ALA A 107 3.80 10.91 -1.61
N VAL A 108 2.80 11.78 -1.49
CA VAL A 108 1.92 11.90 -0.32
C VAL A 108 0.78 10.90 -0.52
N VAL A 109 0.89 9.78 0.18
CA VAL A 109 -0.05 8.65 0.12
C VAL A 109 -0.96 8.71 1.34
N ARG A 110 -2.27 8.57 1.12
CA ARG A 110 -3.27 8.38 2.18
C ARG A 110 -3.88 7.00 2.02
N VAL A 111 -3.63 6.10 2.96
CA VAL A 111 -4.21 4.75 2.92
C VAL A 111 -5.70 4.86 3.22
N THR A 112 -6.51 4.17 2.42
CA THR A 112 -7.97 4.15 2.57
C THR A 112 -8.48 2.79 2.99
N GLU A 113 -7.77 1.71 2.64
CA GLU A 113 -8.15 0.35 2.99
C GLU A 113 -6.93 -0.57 2.93
N VAL A 114 -6.86 -1.54 3.85
CA VAL A 114 -5.95 -2.68 3.80
C VAL A 114 -6.78 -3.92 4.11
N GLY A 115 -6.65 -4.96 3.28
CA GLY A 115 -7.42 -6.19 3.45
C GLY A 115 -7.72 -6.92 2.14
N GLN A 116 -8.63 -7.88 2.22
CA GLN A 116 -9.14 -8.66 1.08
C GLN A 116 -10.13 -7.85 0.22
N LEU A 117 -10.08 -8.02 -1.11
CA LEU A 117 -10.93 -7.41 -2.13
C LEU A 117 -12.37 -7.96 -2.16
#